data_AF-A0A937W4L2-F1
#
_entry.id   AF-A0A937W4L2-F1
#
_cell.length_a   1.000
_cell.length_b   1.000
_cell.length_c   1.000
_cell.angle_alpha   90.00
_cell.angle_beta   90.00
_cell.angle_gamma   90.00
#
_symmetry.space_group_name_H-M   'P 1'
#
loop_
_entity.id
_entity.type
_entity.pdbx_description
1 polymer ?
#
loop_
_entity_poly.entity_id
_entity_poly.type
_entity_poly.pdbx_seq_one_letter_code
_entity_poly.pdbx_strand_id
1 'polypeptide(L)'
;MAPLDAPALAALQRGLAHFRAQDYFAAHDDWEEVWQDLSGHRRMFWQAMIQLVVGAYHFRNGNLRGCLGLWQKATQKCEALMAHADTPTPEPVLRLHSVLQATLHLVQHGDDPLAHLHTFAWTVVSEAWFTLV
;
A
#
# COMPACT_ATOMS: atom_id res chain seq x y z
N MET A 1 -17.56 11.07 2.86
CA MET A 1 -16.11 11.33 3.01
C MET A 1 -15.75 12.54 2.15
N ALA A 2 -14.96 13.48 2.66
CA ALA A 2 -14.61 14.68 1.90
C ALA A 2 -13.69 14.33 0.71
N PRO A 3 -13.82 15.02 -0.43
CA PRO A 3 -12.86 14.88 -1.53
C PRO A 3 -11.48 15.34 -1.07
N LEU A 4 -10.43 14.72 -1.63
CA LEU A 4 -9.06 15.21 -1.47
C LEU A 4 -8.91 16.52 -2.24
N ASP A 5 -8.10 17.43 -1.72
CA ASP A 5 -7.74 18.63 -2.45
C ASP A 5 -6.68 18.35 -3.54
N ALA A 6 -6.41 19.35 -4.37
CA ALA A 6 -5.47 19.21 -5.48
C ALA A 6 -4.03 18.87 -5.03
N PRO A 7 -3.47 19.49 -3.95
CA PRO A 7 -2.18 19.10 -3.41
C PRO A 7 -2.11 17.63 -2.98
N ALA A 8 -3.11 17.14 -2.24
CA ALA A 8 -3.16 15.74 -1.82
C ALA A 8 -3.22 14.79 -3.02
N LEU A 9 -4.05 15.10 -4.03
CA LEU A 9 -4.13 14.28 -5.24
C LEU A 9 -2.79 14.23 -5.99
N ALA A 10 -2.09 15.36 -6.11
CA ALA A 10 -0.79 15.44 -6.73
C ALA A 10 0.27 14.61 -5.98
N ALA A 11 0.26 14.64 -4.64
CA ALA A 11 1.15 13.82 -3.83
C ALA A 11 0.87 12.31 -4.01
N LEU A 12 -0.40 11.89 -4.05
CA LEU A 12 -0.75 10.51 -4.34
C LEU A 12 -0.28 10.05 -5.74
N GLN A 13 -0.41 10.90 -6.75
CA GLN A 13 0.09 10.66 -8.10
C GLN A 13 1.62 10.53 -8.14
N ARG A 14 2.35 11.42 -7.46
CA ARG A 14 3.81 11.34 -7.36
C ARG A 14 4.26 10.05 -6.68
N GLY A 15 3.65 9.69 -5.56
CA GLY A 15 3.98 8.45 -4.86
C GLY A 15 3.69 7.20 -5.71
N LEU A 16 2.64 7.22 -6.56
CA LEU A 16 2.40 6.15 -7.53
C LEU A 16 3.48 6.09 -8.61
N ALA A 17 3.95 7.23 -9.11
CA ALA A 17 5.06 7.29 -10.06
C ALA A 17 6.35 6.72 -9.45
N HIS A 18 6.68 7.09 -8.21
CA HIS A 18 7.80 6.53 -7.46
C HIS A 18 7.64 5.03 -7.22
N PHE A 19 6.45 4.56 -6.85
CA PHE A 19 6.19 3.13 -6.65
C PHE A 19 6.41 2.32 -7.94
N ARG A 20 5.94 2.83 -9.09
CA ARG A 20 6.16 2.21 -10.41
C ARG A 20 7.63 2.21 -10.83
N ALA A 21 8.38 3.23 -10.43
CA ALA A 21 9.84 3.32 -10.61
C ALA A 21 10.62 2.48 -9.58
N GLN A 22 9.94 1.76 -8.68
CA GLN A 22 10.53 1.01 -7.57
C GLN A 22 11.34 1.89 -6.60
N ASP A 23 11.08 3.20 -6.56
CA ASP A 23 11.60 4.10 -5.56
C ASP A 23 10.68 4.11 -4.33
N TYR A 24 10.77 3.01 -3.58
CA TYR A 24 9.85 2.72 -2.48
C TYR A 24 9.91 3.72 -1.32
N PHE A 25 11.06 4.33 -1.08
CA PHE A 25 11.22 5.31 0.00
C PHE A 25 10.62 6.67 -0.41
N ALA A 26 10.85 7.10 -1.65
CA ALA A 26 10.20 8.31 -2.17
C ALA A 26 8.67 8.14 -2.24
N ALA A 27 8.18 6.95 -2.62
CA ALA A 27 6.75 6.64 -2.58
C ALA A 27 6.16 6.71 -1.16
N HIS A 28 6.91 6.24 -0.16
CA HIS A 28 6.55 6.38 1.25
C HIS A 28 6.40 7.86 1.63
N ASP A 29 7.40 8.69 1.34
CA ASP A 29 7.41 10.10 1.75
C ASP A 29 6.25 10.89 1.12
N ASP A 30 6.00 10.72 -0.19
CA ASP A 30 4.88 11.37 -0.87
C ASP A 30 3.51 10.96 -0.30
N TRP A 31 3.33 9.68 0.04
CA TRP A 31 2.05 9.22 0.59
C TRP A 31 1.90 9.52 2.09
N GLU A 32 2.99 9.62 2.84
CA GLU A 32 2.97 10.02 4.25
C GLU A 32 2.45 11.46 4.42
N GLU A 33 2.84 12.37 3.52
CA GLU A 33 2.33 13.75 3.48
C GLU A 33 0.80 13.79 3.48
N VAL A 34 0.17 13.02 2.59
CA VAL A 34 -1.30 12.94 2.50
C VAL A 34 -1.88 12.23 3.72
N TRP A 35 -1.25 11.12 4.13
CA TRP A 35 -1.75 10.27 5.21
C TRP A 35 -1.93 11.00 6.53
N GLN A 36 -1.09 12.00 6.83
CA GLN A 36 -1.16 12.77 8.08
C GLN A 36 -2.54 13.42 8.29
N ASP A 37 -3.16 13.91 7.22
CA ASP A 37 -4.46 14.62 7.27
C ASP A 37 -5.67 13.70 7.06
N LEU A 38 -5.45 12.44 6.72
CA LEU A 38 -6.53 11.47 6.55
C LEU A 38 -7.11 10.99 7.88
N SER A 39 -8.37 10.57 7.85
CA SER A 39 -9.06 9.93 8.98
C SER A 39 -9.85 8.68 8.55
N GLY A 40 -10.31 7.89 9.52
CA GLY A 40 -11.17 6.73 9.29
C GLY A 40 -10.55 5.64 8.41
N HIS A 41 -11.38 5.00 7.58
CA HIS A 41 -10.99 3.91 6.70
C HIS A 41 -9.94 4.32 5.67
N ARG A 42 -10.07 5.52 5.07
CA ARG A 42 -9.08 6.07 4.13
C ARG A 42 -7.70 6.18 4.75
N ARG A 43 -7.58 6.68 6.00
CA ARG A 43 -6.30 6.73 6.72
C ARG A 43 -5.70 5.35 6.92
N MET A 44 -6.52 4.38 7.32
CA MET A 44 -6.07 3.01 7.55
C MET A 44 -5.59 2.34 6.26
N PHE A 45 -6.30 2.55 5.16
CA PHE A 45 -5.91 2.04 3.85
C PHE A 45 -4.57 2.62 3.38
N TRP A 46 -4.41 3.95 3.43
CA TRP A 46 -3.15 4.59 3.02
C TRP A 46 -1.99 4.20 3.92
N GLN A 47 -2.23 3.97 5.21
CA GLN A 47 -1.21 3.41 6.10
C GLN A 47 -0.75 2.02 5.64
N ALA A 48 -1.66 1.17 5.15
CA ALA A 48 -1.30 -0.14 4.61
C ALA A 48 -0.50 -0.03 3.30
N MET A 49 -0.84 0.91 2.41
CA MET A 49 -0.05 1.21 1.20
C MET A 49 1.36 1.71 1.54
N ILE A 50 1.49 2.61 2.51
CA ILE A 50 2.78 3.11 3.00
C ILE A 50 3.61 1.96 3.58
N GLN A 51 2.98 1.08 4.38
CA GLN A 51 3.64 -0.11 4.92
C GLN A 51 4.06 -1.11 3.85
N LEU A 52 3.31 -1.24 2.76
CA LEU A 52 3.69 -2.06 1.60
C LEU A 52 5.00 -1.56 0.99
N VAL A 53 5.09 -0.27 0.63
CA VAL A 53 6.28 0.28 -0.04
C VAL A 53 7.49 0.32 0.89
N VAL A 54 7.35 0.78 2.14
CA VAL A 54 8.49 0.78 3.06
C VAL A 54 8.93 -0.65 3.43
N GLY A 55 8.01 -1.63 3.44
CA GLY A 55 8.37 -3.04 3.56
C GLY A 55 9.21 -3.54 2.38
N ALA A 56 8.91 -3.12 1.15
CA ALA A 56 9.72 -3.41 -0.03
C ALA A 56 11.12 -2.77 0.04
N TYR A 57 11.20 -1.54 0.56
CA TYR A 57 12.48 -0.88 0.87
C TYR A 57 13.31 -1.70 1.88
N HIS A 58 12.69 -2.18 2.95
CA HIS A 58 13.34 -3.05 3.92
C HIS A 58 13.85 -4.36 3.29
N PHE A 59 13.05 -4.99 2.44
CA PHE A 59 13.46 -6.18 1.70
C PHE A 59 14.70 -5.91 0.84
N ARG A 60 14.68 -4.84 0.04
CA ARG A 60 15.78 -4.44 -0.85
C ARG A 60 17.11 -4.23 -0.09
N ASN A 61 17.02 -3.79 1.16
CA ASN A 61 18.18 -3.55 2.03
C ASN A 61 18.58 -4.77 2.88
N GLY A 62 18.04 -5.96 2.59
CA GLY A 62 18.32 -7.19 3.33
C GLY A 62 17.67 -7.28 4.71
N ASN A 63 16.80 -6.33 5.07
CA ASN A 63 16.09 -6.32 6.35
C ASN A 63 14.78 -7.13 6.24
N LEU A 64 14.91 -8.45 6.19
CA LEU A 64 13.77 -9.38 6.07
C LEU A 64 12.80 -9.27 7.25
N ARG A 65 13.32 -9.11 8.48
CA ARG A 65 12.49 -8.98 9.68
C ARG A 65 11.62 -7.72 9.63
N GLY A 66 12.19 -6.60 9.18
CA GLY A 66 11.48 -5.34 8.98
C GLY A 66 10.40 -5.46 7.91
N CYS A 67 10.75 -6.05 6.76
CA CYS A 67 9.82 -6.32 5.66
C CYS A 67 8.59 -7.13 6.13
N LEU A 68 8.83 -8.31 6.72
CA LEU A 68 7.75 -9.20 7.16
C LEU A 68 6.86 -8.53 8.21
N GLY A 69 7.45 -7.84 9.19
CA GLY A 69 6.69 -7.16 10.23
C GLY A 69 5.81 -6.03 9.72
N LEU A 70 6.26 -5.29 8.71
CA LEU A 70 5.46 -4.22 8.08
C LEU A 70 4.32 -4.79 7.23
N TRP A 71 4.60 -5.81 6.42
CA TRP A 71 3.57 -6.41 5.58
C TRP A 71 2.51 -7.16 6.39
N GLN A 72 2.88 -7.83 7.49
CA GLN A 72 1.91 -8.41 8.41
C GLN A 72 0.97 -7.35 9.02
N LYS A 73 1.50 -6.19 9.43
CA LYS A 73 0.70 -5.08 9.94
C LYS A 73 -0.21 -4.49 8.87
N ALA A 74 0.26 -4.40 7.63
CA ALA A 74 -0.53 -3.93 6.50
C ALA A 74 -1.69 -4.90 6.19
N THR A 75 -1.42 -6.22 6.22
CA THR A 75 -2.45 -7.26 6.06
C THR A 75 -3.54 -7.13 7.11
N GLN A 76 -3.18 -6.98 8.40
CA GLN A 76 -4.13 -6.81 9.49
C GLN A 76 -5.05 -5.58 9.30
N LYS A 77 -4.53 -4.50 8.69
CA LYS A 77 -5.34 -3.32 8.35
C LYS A 77 -6.35 -3.62 7.25
N CYS A 78 -5.94 -4.34 6.21
CA CYS A 78 -6.87 -4.78 5.18
C CYS A 78 -7.97 -5.68 5.75
N GLU A 79 -7.62 -6.63 6.62
CA GLU A 79 -8.59 -7.51 7.30
C GLU A 79 -9.58 -6.71 8.16
N ALA A 80 -9.10 -5.70 8.90
CA ALA A 80 -9.96 -4.82 9.70
C ALA A 80 -10.92 -3.98 8.83
N LEU A 81 -10.46 -3.53 7.65
CA LEU A 81 -11.31 -2.84 6.67
C LEU A 81 -12.35 -3.78 6.05
N MET A 82 -11.99 -5.05 5.81
CA MET A 82 -12.88 -6.08 5.27
C MET A 82 -13.97 -6.52 6.25
N ALA A 83 -13.71 -6.49 7.55
CA ALA A 83 -14.63 -6.97 8.59
C ALA A 83 -15.87 -6.07 8.81
N HIS A 84 -15.99 -4.93 8.13
CA HIS A 84 -17.18 -4.07 8.23
C HIS A 84 -18.36 -4.68 7.45
N ALA A 85 -19.34 -5.23 8.17
CA ALA A 85 -20.43 -6.06 7.65
C ALA A 85 -21.53 -5.31 6.85
N ASP A 86 -21.56 -3.98 6.87
CA ASP A 86 -22.67 -3.20 6.33
C ASP A 86 -22.46 -2.73 4.88
N THR A 87 -21.24 -2.84 4.35
CA THR A 87 -20.91 -2.42 2.98
C THR A 87 -19.96 -3.39 2.30
N PRO A 88 -20.09 -3.62 0.98
CA PRO A 88 -19.10 -4.38 0.23
C PRO A 88 -17.70 -3.81 0.43
N THR A 89 -16.71 -4.68 0.65
CA THR A 89 -15.31 -4.26 0.76
C THR A 89 -14.88 -3.55 -0.54
N PRO A 90 -14.27 -2.35 -0.45
CA PRO A 90 -13.73 -1.67 -1.62
C PRO A 90 -12.68 -2.53 -2.34
N GLU A 91 -12.73 -2.56 -3.67
CA GLU A 91 -11.78 -3.31 -4.52
C GLU A 91 -10.31 -3.00 -4.21
N PRO A 92 -9.89 -1.74 -3.95
CA PRO A 92 -8.52 -1.43 -3.55
C PRO A 92 -8.04 -2.21 -2.32
N VAL A 93 -8.91 -2.40 -1.32
CA VAL A 93 -8.58 -3.14 -0.09
C VAL A 93 -8.34 -4.61 -0.39
N LEU A 94 -9.20 -5.23 -1.22
CA LEU A 94 -9.06 -6.63 -1.61
C LEU A 94 -7.79 -6.87 -2.42
N ARG A 95 -7.47 -5.96 -3.35
CA ARG A 95 -6.25 -6.04 -4.17
C ARG A 95 -4.98 -5.85 -3.35
N LEU A 96 -4.97 -4.88 -2.44
CA LEU A 96 -3.86 -4.66 -1.52
C LEU A 96 -3.66 -5.88 -0.59
N HIS A 97 -4.74 -6.43 -0.04
CA HIS A 97 -4.68 -7.64 0.76
C HIS A 97 -4.06 -8.81 -0.03
N SER A 98 -4.52 -9.01 -1.27
CA SER A 98 -4.04 -10.08 -2.14
C SER A 98 -2.54 -9.97 -2.44
N VAL A 99 -2.04 -8.77 -2.77
CA VAL A 99 -0.61 -8.59 -3.08
C VAL A 99 0.23 -8.79 -1.82
N LEU A 100 -0.21 -8.32 -0.65
CA LEU A 100 0.49 -8.51 0.62
C LEU A 100 0.62 -9.98 1.00
N GLN A 101 -0.45 -10.77 0.83
CA GLN A 101 -0.42 -12.21 1.07
C GLN A 101 0.58 -12.92 0.13
N ALA A 102 0.54 -12.58 -1.16
CA ALA A 102 1.46 -13.14 -2.15
C ALA A 102 2.93 -12.80 -1.84
N THR A 103 3.23 -11.54 -1.50
CA THR A 103 4.60 -11.12 -1.21
C THR A 103 5.11 -11.64 0.12
N LEU A 104 4.27 -11.74 1.14
CA LEU A 104 4.61 -12.43 2.39
C LEU A 104 4.97 -13.90 2.13
N HIS A 105 4.16 -14.59 1.33
CA HIS A 105 4.42 -15.98 0.97
C HIS A 105 5.78 -16.14 0.27
N LEU A 106 6.08 -15.30 -0.73
CA LEU A 106 7.38 -15.32 -1.43
C LEU A 106 8.55 -15.14 -0.47
N VAL A 107 8.52 -14.08 0.37
CA VAL A 107 9.63 -13.81 1.31
C VAL A 107 9.82 -14.94 2.32
N GLN A 108 8.73 -15.55 2.80
CA GLN A 108 8.80 -16.67 3.74
C GLN A 108 9.42 -17.93 3.14
N HIS A 109 9.35 -18.09 1.81
CA HIS A 109 9.95 -19.22 1.09
C HIS A 109 11.35 -18.90 0.52
N GLY A 110 11.86 -17.68 0.78
CA GLY A 110 13.17 -17.24 0.32
C GLY A 110 13.18 -16.67 -1.10
N ASP A 111 12.02 -16.39 -1.66
CA ASP A 111 11.86 -15.83 -3.00
C ASP A 111 11.82 -14.30 -2.99
N ASP A 112 12.18 -13.70 -4.14
CA ASP A 112 12.12 -12.25 -4.36
C ASP A 112 10.67 -11.79 -4.65
N PRO A 113 10.06 -10.94 -3.80
CA PRO A 113 8.72 -10.42 -3.97
C PRO A 113 8.64 -9.21 -4.92
N LEU A 114 9.77 -8.57 -5.28
CA LEU A 114 9.79 -7.25 -5.92
C LEU A 114 9.22 -7.29 -7.34
N ALA A 115 9.39 -8.38 -8.08
CA ALA A 115 8.76 -8.56 -9.40
C ALA A 115 7.23 -8.59 -9.30
N HIS A 116 6.70 -9.18 -8.23
CA HIS A 116 5.26 -9.22 -7.97
C HIS A 116 4.73 -7.81 -7.62
N LEU A 117 5.45 -7.05 -6.80
CA LEU A 117 5.13 -5.66 -6.49
C LEU A 117 5.21 -4.75 -7.72
N HIS A 118 6.22 -4.93 -8.57
CA HIS A 118 6.33 -4.15 -9.81
C HIS A 118 5.13 -4.40 -10.72
N THR A 119 4.73 -5.67 -10.90
CA THR A 119 3.53 -6.02 -11.68
C THR A 119 2.27 -5.39 -11.07
N PHE A 120 2.11 -5.44 -9.75
CA PHE A 120 0.99 -4.85 -9.04
C PHE A 120 0.92 -3.32 -9.23
N ALA A 121 2.05 -2.62 -9.12
CA ALA A 121 2.13 -1.16 -9.31
C ALA A 121 1.68 -0.70 -10.70
N TRP A 122 1.95 -1.50 -11.73
CA TRP A 122 1.62 -1.18 -13.11
C TRP A 122 0.24 -1.64 -13.56
N THR A 123 -0.23 -2.78 -13.07
CA THR A 123 -1.45 -3.42 -13.60
C THR A 123 -2.67 -3.25 -12.70
N VAL A 124 -2.48 -2.93 -11.42
CA VAL A 124 -3.58 -2.90 -10.43
C VAL A 124 -3.75 -1.51 -9.82
N VAL A 125 -2.68 -0.86 -9.38
CA VAL A 125 -2.78 0.46 -8.75
C VAL A 125 -3.04 1.53 -9.81
N SER A 126 -4.12 2.27 -9.63
CA SER A 126 -4.56 3.34 -10.52
C SER A 126 -5.03 4.56 -9.73
N GLU A 127 -5.13 5.70 -10.40
CA GLU A 127 -5.60 6.95 -9.78
C GLU A 127 -7.04 6.88 -9.26
N ALA A 128 -7.83 5.92 -9.75
CA ALA A 128 -9.18 5.68 -9.23
C ALA A 128 -9.15 5.33 -7.73
N TRP A 129 -8.07 4.71 -7.24
CA TRP A 129 -7.92 4.37 -5.82
C TRP A 129 -7.89 5.61 -4.92
N PHE A 130 -7.55 6.78 -5.46
CA PHE A 130 -7.41 8.01 -4.67
C PHE A 130 -8.76 8.54 -4.17
N THR A 131 -9.88 8.06 -4.73
CA THR A 131 -11.23 8.49 -4.39
C THR A 131 -12.14 7.39 -3.84
N LEU A 132 -11.76 6.11 -4.00
CA LEU A 132 -12.62 4.94 -3.73
C LEU A 132 -12.52 4.34 -2.32
N VAL A 133 -11.62 4.84 -1.48
CA VAL A 133 -11.31 4.35 -0.12
C VAL A 133 -11.44 5.45 0.91
#